data_AF-A0A7C7YPX9-F1
#
_entry.id   AF-A0A7C7YPX9-F1
#
_cell.length_a   1.000
_cell.length_b   1.000
_cell.length_c   1.000
_cell.angle_alpha   90.00
_cell.angle_beta   90.00
_cell.angle_gamma   90.00
#
_symmetry.space_group_name_H-M   'P 1'
#
loop_
_entity.id
_entity.type
_entity.pdbx_description
1 polymer ?
#
loop_
_entity_poly.entity_id
_entity_poly.type
_entity_poly.pdbx_seq_one_letter_code
_entity_poly.pdbx_strand_id
1 'polypeptide(L)'
;MTRNHWWLLLLFIPSMVAAQPANDDCAGASIITVGSTPFDITNATDSTIPPDDTLCADALLGLLHRDLWWSFIPDTSGLLSVSTCNSANFDSDIAVYRGNCNALQLIGCNGDSSGCSLFTSHVSDLPVAAGEEIVIRVGGWNTSSVGSGELVVDLQGPIPPIDLQCSVVPAGVSASWSAPLPVDGWEIYLDSVLIDVLDATATRWTGGTAPGIGEQRLLCVAAISGGSSAEDCCTLLGGPIHDNCLGAIEISSGSIDFDTSGATNSSEPFDPSPCSASLPGDLVQDIWYRWISPGNGSVQISTCSMATFDTT
;
A
#
# COMPACT_ATOMS: atom_id res chain seq x y z
N MET A 1 -63.70 35.56 -61.08
CA MET A 1 -63.37 35.71 -59.64
C MET A 1 -62.84 34.38 -59.13
N THR A 2 -61.52 34.21 -59.15
CA THR A 2 -60.82 32.99 -58.70
C THR A 2 -60.54 33.11 -57.21
N ARG A 3 -61.21 32.30 -56.38
CA ARG A 3 -61.05 32.30 -54.92
C ARG A 3 -60.02 31.25 -54.53
N ASN A 4 -58.78 31.67 -54.30
CA ASN A 4 -57.73 30.80 -53.76
C ASN A 4 -58.02 30.50 -52.29
N HIS A 5 -58.22 29.23 -51.96
CA HIS A 5 -58.28 28.76 -50.58
C HIS A 5 -56.87 28.33 -50.16
N TRP A 6 -56.26 29.15 -49.30
CA TRP A 6 -54.98 28.86 -48.67
C TRP A 6 -55.25 27.92 -47.49
N TRP A 7 -54.80 26.68 -47.62
CA TRP A 7 -54.76 25.74 -46.51
C TRP A 7 -53.49 26.06 -45.71
N LEU A 8 -53.63 26.64 -44.52
CA LEU A 8 -52.52 26.65 -43.55
C LEU A 8 -52.31 25.22 -43.08
N LEU A 9 -51.26 24.58 -43.58
CA LEU A 9 -50.72 23.35 -42.99
C LEU A 9 -49.95 23.76 -41.73
N LEU A 10 -50.54 23.54 -40.56
CA LEU A 10 -49.82 23.60 -39.29
C LEU A 10 -48.85 22.42 -39.24
N LEU A 11 -47.58 22.69 -39.57
CA LEU A 11 -46.46 21.79 -39.33
C LEU A 11 -46.25 21.69 -37.81
N PHE A 12 -46.77 20.61 -37.20
CA PHE A 12 -46.34 20.18 -35.88
C PHE A 12 -44.91 19.65 -36.02
N ILE A 13 -43.93 20.47 -35.64
CA ILE A 13 -42.57 20.01 -35.42
C ILE A 13 -42.60 19.23 -34.10
N PRO A 14 -42.40 17.90 -34.07
CA PRO A 14 -42.25 17.21 -32.80
C PRO A 14 -40.98 17.74 -32.14
N SER A 15 -41.13 18.42 -30.99
CA SER A 15 -40.00 18.69 -30.10
C SER A 15 -39.43 17.34 -29.69
N MET A 16 -38.32 16.96 -30.28
CA MET A 16 -37.54 15.80 -29.88
C MET A 16 -36.86 16.17 -28.57
N VAL A 17 -37.54 15.93 -27.45
CA VAL A 17 -36.91 15.97 -26.13
C VAL A 17 -35.94 14.81 -26.11
N ALA A 18 -34.64 15.10 -26.18
CA ALA A 18 -33.62 14.08 -25.94
C ALA A 18 -33.84 13.57 -24.52
N ALA A 19 -34.02 12.26 -24.35
CA ALA A 19 -34.10 11.66 -23.03
C ALA A 19 -32.76 11.87 -22.32
N GLN A 20 -32.82 12.18 -21.02
CA GLN A 20 -31.63 12.25 -20.18
C GLN A 20 -30.89 10.90 -20.19
N PRO A 21 -29.56 10.90 -19.99
CA PRO A 21 -28.80 9.68 -19.78
C PRO A 21 -29.37 8.84 -18.63
N ALA A 22 -29.19 7.52 -18.68
CA ALA A 22 -29.75 6.62 -17.65
C ALA A 22 -29.21 6.91 -16.24
N ASN A 23 -28.01 7.47 -16.16
CA ASN A 23 -27.29 7.81 -14.94
C ASN A 23 -27.23 9.31 -14.66
N ASP A 24 -28.26 10.05 -15.10
CA ASP A 24 -28.41 11.50 -14.84
C ASP A 24 -28.61 11.83 -13.36
N ASP A 25 -29.18 10.89 -12.60
CA ASP A 25 -29.35 11.01 -11.15
C ASP A 25 -28.62 9.88 -10.43
N CYS A 26 -28.18 10.13 -9.20
CA CYS A 26 -27.53 9.13 -8.36
C CYS A 26 -28.32 7.81 -8.27
N ALA A 27 -29.65 7.88 -8.12
CA ALA A 27 -30.49 6.68 -8.03
C ALA A 27 -30.44 5.78 -9.28
N GLY A 28 -30.02 6.33 -10.43
CA GLY A 28 -29.78 5.63 -11.70
C GLY A 28 -28.30 5.38 -12.00
N ALA A 29 -27.41 5.52 -11.02
CA ALA A 29 -25.97 5.36 -11.21
C ALA A 29 -25.64 4.06 -11.97
N SER A 30 -24.87 4.18 -13.05
CA SER A 30 -24.49 3.03 -13.87
C SER A 30 -23.33 2.26 -13.23
N ILE A 31 -23.38 0.93 -13.25
CA ILE A 31 -22.31 0.10 -12.70
C ILE A 31 -21.08 0.17 -13.64
N ILE A 32 -19.90 0.41 -13.07
CA ILE A 32 -18.61 0.37 -13.78
C ILE A 32 -17.62 -0.54 -13.08
N THR A 33 -16.57 -0.89 -13.80
CA THR A 33 -15.40 -1.62 -13.31
C THR A 33 -14.14 -0.80 -13.56
N VAL A 34 -12.98 -1.28 -13.07
CA VAL A 34 -11.67 -0.74 -13.47
C VAL A 34 -11.56 -0.71 -15.00
N GLY A 35 -11.04 0.40 -15.53
CA GLY A 35 -10.92 0.66 -16.96
C GLY A 35 -11.40 2.05 -17.37
N SER A 36 -11.64 2.21 -18.67
CA SER A 36 -12.11 3.45 -19.31
C SER A 36 -13.57 3.32 -19.71
N THR A 37 -14.40 4.29 -19.30
CA THR A 37 -15.82 4.35 -19.64
C THR A 37 -16.15 5.66 -20.36
N PRO A 38 -16.64 5.64 -21.62
CA PRO A 38 -17.05 6.86 -22.32
C PRO A 38 -18.27 7.49 -21.66
N PHE A 39 -18.30 8.83 -21.63
CA PHE A 39 -19.45 9.58 -21.14
C PHE A 39 -19.66 10.90 -21.92
N ASP A 40 -20.88 11.43 -21.86
CA ASP A 40 -21.27 12.72 -22.45
C ASP A 40 -22.36 13.38 -21.59
N ILE A 41 -22.05 14.56 -21.04
CA ILE A 41 -22.93 15.32 -20.15
C ILE A 41 -23.86 16.30 -20.90
N THR A 42 -23.82 16.33 -22.23
CA THR A 42 -24.55 17.34 -23.03
C THR A 42 -26.05 17.33 -22.80
N ASN A 43 -26.65 16.15 -22.63
CA ASN A 43 -28.09 15.98 -22.37
C ASN A 43 -28.41 15.71 -20.89
N ALA A 44 -27.39 15.75 -20.02
CA ALA A 44 -27.56 15.59 -18.59
C ALA A 44 -28.12 16.87 -17.94
N THR A 45 -28.66 16.73 -16.73
CA THR A 45 -29.19 17.81 -15.90
C THR A 45 -28.51 17.86 -14.55
N ASP A 46 -28.71 18.97 -13.83
CA ASP A 46 -28.13 19.12 -12.50
C ASP A 46 -28.92 18.26 -11.50
N SER A 47 -28.23 17.32 -10.84
CA SER A 47 -28.81 16.53 -9.76
C SER A 47 -29.21 17.40 -8.57
N THR A 48 -30.20 16.93 -7.80
CA THR A 48 -30.64 17.63 -6.57
C THR A 48 -29.64 17.54 -5.41
N ILE A 49 -28.61 16.70 -5.54
CA ILE A 49 -27.56 16.53 -4.53
C ILE A 49 -26.56 17.68 -4.71
N PRO A 50 -26.43 18.60 -3.72
CA PRO A 50 -25.52 19.72 -3.84
C PRO A 50 -24.06 19.24 -3.93
N PRO A 51 -23.15 20.01 -4.55
CA PRO A 51 -21.73 19.76 -4.45
C PRO A 51 -21.28 19.85 -2.98
N ASP A 52 -20.29 19.01 -2.62
CA ASP A 52 -19.65 19.00 -1.30
C ASP A 52 -18.14 18.99 -1.55
N ASP A 53 -17.46 20.05 -1.10
CA ASP A 53 -16.03 20.27 -1.23
C ASP A 53 -15.30 20.18 0.13
N THR A 54 -15.98 19.71 1.18
CA THR A 54 -15.46 19.76 2.57
C THR A 54 -14.13 19.03 2.77
N LEU A 55 -13.82 18.04 1.92
CA LEU A 55 -12.56 17.29 1.93
C LEU A 55 -11.56 17.75 0.86
N CYS A 56 -11.92 18.70 -0.01
CA CYS A 56 -11.11 19.13 -1.14
C CYS A 56 -11.24 20.63 -1.43
N ALA A 57 -11.34 21.48 -0.40
CA ALA A 57 -11.60 22.93 -0.55
C ALA A 57 -10.62 23.65 -1.50
N ASP A 58 -9.36 23.20 -1.57
CA ASP A 58 -8.34 23.78 -2.45
C ASP A 58 -8.26 23.10 -3.84
N ALA A 59 -9.09 22.09 -4.10
CA ALA A 59 -9.09 21.32 -5.34
C ALA A 59 -9.93 21.96 -6.44
N LEU A 60 -10.44 23.18 -6.20
CA LEU A 60 -11.29 23.95 -7.11
C LEU A 60 -12.43 23.07 -7.63
N LEU A 61 -13.25 22.53 -6.72
CA LEU A 61 -14.47 21.82 -7.10
C LEU A 61 -15.60 22.81 -7.38
N GLY A 62 -16.23 22.69 -8.54
CA GLY A 62 -17.28 23.59 -9.00
C GLY A 62 -18.65 23.16 -8.51
N LEU A 63 -19.66 23.38 -9.34
CA LEU A 63 -21.04 23.04 -9.00
C LEU A 63 -21.49 21.68 -9.55
N LEU A 64 -20.59 20.91 -10.19
CA LEU A 64 -20.91 19.60 -10.78
C LEU A 64 -22.14 19.66 -11.69
N HIS A 65 -22.20 20.65 -12.58
CA HIS A 65 -23.34 20.84 -13.49
C HIS A 65 -23.47 19.67 -14.46
N ARG A 66 -24.71 19.31 -14.79
CA ARG A 66 -25.06 18.24 -15.74
C ARG A 66 -24.34 16.93 -15.39
N ASP A 67 -24.48 16.52 -14.15
CA ASP A 67 -23.69 15.44 -13.62
C ASP A 67 -24.20 14.06 -14.04
N LEU A 68 -23.26 13.13 -14.10
CA LEU A 68 -23.51 11.72 -14.30
C LEU A 68 -22.95 10.93 -13.13
N TRP A 69 -23.60 9.82 -12.82
CA TRP A 69 -23.32 9.00 -11.65
C TRP A 69 -22.94 7.58 -12.02
N TRP A 70 -22.01 7.00 -11.28
CA TRP A 70 -21.60 5.61 -11.43
C TRP A 70 -21.44 4.93 -10.08
N SER A 71 -21.72 3.64 -10.04
CA SER A 71 -21.49 2.77 -8.89
C SER A 71 -20.33 1.82 -9.20
N PHE A 72 -19.42 1.69 -8.25
CA PHE A 72 -18.24 0.84 -8.31
C PHE A 72 -18.14 0.03 -7.02
N ILE A 73 -17.84 -1.26 -7.16
CA ILE A 73 -17.55 -2.16 -6.03
C ILE A 73 -16.12 -2.65 -6.22
N PRO A 74 -15.16 -2.26 -5.35
CA PRO A 74 -13.79 -2.75 -5.44
C PRO A 74 -13.75 -4.26 -5.23
N ASP A 75 -13.12 -4.99 -6.14
CA ASP A 75 -12.90 -6.44 -5.98
C ASP A 75 -11.77 -6.73 -4.96
N THR A 76 -10.93 -5.74 -4.66
CA THR A 76 -9.76 -5.83 -3.78
C THR A 76 -9.64 -4.54 -2.96
N SER A 77 -9.21 -4.64 -1.70
CA SER A 77 -8.89 -3.45 -0.89
C SER A 77 -7.64 -2.77 -1.43
N GLY A 78 -7.68 -1.46 -1.63
CA GLY A 78 -6.57 -0.76 -2.28
C GLY A 78 -6.74 0.74 -2.38
N LEU A 79 -5.97 1.32 -3.28
CA LEU A 79 -5.95 2.73 -3.61
C LEU A 79 -6.69 2.94 -4.94
N LEU A 80 -7.87 3.53 -4.84
CA LEU A 80 -8.71 3.90 -5.98
C LEU A 80 -8.25 5.24 -6.56
N SER A 81 -8.11 5.29 -7.88
CA SER A 81 -7.91 6.52 -8.64
C SER A 81 -9.01 6.69 -9.68
N VAL A 82 -9.55 7.91 -9.78
CA VAL A 82 -10.63 8.28 -10.71
C VAL A 82 -10.17 9.50 -11.50
N SER A 83 -10.33 9.48 -12.83
CA SER A 83 -9.76 10.50 -13.70
C SER A 83 -10.62 10.83 -14.91
N THR A 84 -10.71 12.12 -15.20
CA THR A 84 -11.09 12.70 -16.50
C THR A 84 -9.91 13.47 -17.12
N CYS A 85 -8.74 13.43 -16.46
CA CYS A 85 -7.55 14.17 -16.80
C CYS A 85 -7.12 13.93 -18.25
N ASN A 86 -7.10 15.00 -19.05
CA ASN A 86 -6.76 14.97 -20.47
C ASN A 86 -7.66 14.08 -21.37
N SER A 87 -8.71 13.45 -20.83
CA SER A 87 -9.66 12.64 -21.59
C SER A 87 -10.96 13.40 -21.85
N ALA A 88 -11.40 14.24 -20.92
CA ALA A 88 -12.54 15.13 -21.12
C ALA A 88 -12.15 16.36 -21.94
N ASN A 89 -13.10 16.85 -22.74
CA ASN A 89 -12.92 18.03 -23.60
C ASN A 89 -13.52 19.32 -23.01
N PHE A 90 -13.78 19.34 -21.70
CA PHE A 90 -14.40 20.43 -20.96
C PHE A 90 -13.81 20.49 -19.55
N ASP A 91 -14.02 21.62 -18.86
CA ASP A 91 -13.67 21.86 -17.46
C ASP A 91 -14.53 20.98 -16.55
N SER A 92 -13.95 19.88 -16.09
CA SER A 92 -14.67 18.79 -15.42
C SER A 92 -14.53 18.90 -13.91
N ASP A 93 -15.45 18.29 -13.18
CA ASP A 93 -15.38 18.07 -11.74
C ASP A 93 -15.62 16.59 -11.44
N ILE A 94 -14.92 16.06 -10.43
CA ILE A 94 -15.12 14.71 -9.89
C ILE A 94 -15.40 14.80 -8.39
N ALA A 95 -16.43 14.08 -7.93
CA ALA A 95 -16.63 13.76 -6.52
C ALA A 95 -16.84 12.24 -6.34
N VAL A 96 -16.22 11.68 -5.31
CA VAL A 96 -16.24 10.26 -4.99
C VAL A 96 -16.79 10.09 -3.59
N TYR A 97 -17.74 9.18 -3.45
CA TYR A 97 -18.47 8.92 -2.21
C TYR A 97 -18.40 7.45 -1.82
N ARG A 98 -18.46 7.20 -0.52
CA ARG A 98 -18.76 5.90 0.09
C ARG A 98 -20.25 5.82 0.41
N GLY A 99 -20.81 4.62 0.30
CA GLY A 99 -22.21 4.33 0.57
C GLY A 99 -23.09 4.43 -0.68
N ASN A 100 -24.39 4.66 -0.49
CA ASN A 100 -25.35 4.81 -1.58
C ASN A 100 -25.99 6.20 -1.57
N CYS A 101 -26.84 6.46 -2.56
CA CYS A 101 -27.53 7.73 -2.77
C CYS A 101 -28.40 8.22 -1.59
N ASN A 102 -28.72 7.35 -0.62
CA ASN A 102 -29.46 7.75 0.59
C ASN A 102 -28.53 8.15 1.75
N ALA A 103 -27.23 7.85 1.65
CA ALA A 103 -26.25 8.05 2.70
C ALA A 103 -24.84 8.23 2.09
N LEU A 104 -24.68 9.20 1.19
CA LEU A 104 -23.39 9.51 0.58
C LEU A 104 -22.46 10.14 1.61
N GLN A 105 -21.26 9.58 1.75
CA GLN A 105 -20.16 10.17 2.48
C GLN A 105 -19.06 10.53 1.48
N LEU A 106 -18.76 11.83 1.32
CA LEU A 106 -17.65 12.26 0.47
C LEU A 106 -16.35 11.65 1.00
N ILE A 107 -15.55 11.08 0.10
CA ILE A 107 -14.22 10.52 0.42
C ILE A 107 -13.10 11.14 -0.42
N GLY A 108 -13.42 11.78 -1.54
CA GLY A 108 -12.46 12.55 -2.34
C GLY A 108 -13.14 13.34 -3.45
N CYS A 109 -12.52 14.43 -3.87
CA CYS A 109 -13.01 15.26 -4.96
C CYS A 109 -11.89 16.12 -5.55
N ASN A 110 -12.08 16.54 -6.80
CA ASN A 110 -11.17 17.44 -7.51
C ASN A 110 -11.92 18.06 -8.70
N GLY A 111 -11.72 19.36 -8.95
CA GLY A 111 -12.12 20.00 -10.20
C GLY A 111 -10.93 20.27 -11.10
N ASP A 112 -9.87 20.89 -10.54
CA ASP A 112 -8.66 21.22 -11.30
C ASP A 112 -7.45 20.40 -10.84
N SER A 113 -7.07 19.38 -11.59
CA SER A 113 -5.84 18.64 -11.30
C SER A 113 -4.62 19.25 -12.00
N SER A 114 -3.54 19.39 -11.24
CA SER A 114 -2.27 19.91 -11.77
C SER A 114 -1.71 18.98 -12.84
N GLY A 115 -1.35 19.53 -14.00
CA GLY A 115 -0.84 18.75 -15.14
C GLY A 115 -1.92 18.21 -16.08
N CYS A 116 -3.19 18.45 -15.78
CA CYS A 116 -4.31 18.13 -16.66
C CYS A 116 -4.70 19.35 -17.51
N SER A 117 -4.81 19.15 -18.82
CA SER A 117 -5.26 20.19 -19.75
C SER A 117 -6.76 20.43 -19.59
N LEU A 118 -7.22 21.61 -20.04
CA LEU A 118 -8.63 22.00 -20.01
C LEU A 118 -9.30 21.97 -18.64
N PHE A 119 -8.55 22.13 -17.55
CA PHE A 119 -9.14 22.16 -16.20
C PHE A 119 -9.86 20.84 -15.89
N THR A 120 -9.22 19.72 -16.29
CA THR A 120 -9.78 18.38 -16.08
C THR A 120 -9.26 17.77 -14.78
N SER A 121 -10.01 16.82 -14.25
CA SER A 121 -9.88 16.42 -12.85
C SER A 121 -9.24 15.06 -12.67
N HIS A 122 -8.62 14.88 -11.51
CA HIS A 122 -8.07 13.61 -11.08
C HIS A 122 -8.12 13.51 -9.56
N VAL A 123 -8.74 12.44 -9.07
CA VAL A 123 -8.73 12.05 -7.66
C VAL A 123 -7.86 10.79 -7.57
N SER A 124 -6.76 10.85 -6.81
CA SER A 124 -5.80 9.76 -6.71
C SER A 124 -5.76 9.16 -5.31
N ASP A 125 -5.30 7.90 -5.25
CA ASP A 125 -4.90 7.20 -4.03
C ASP A 125 -5.94 7.16 -2.90
N LEU A 126 -7.23 7.04 -3.25
CA LEU A 126 -8.29 6.93 -2.25
C LEU A 126 -8.33 5.52 -1.62
N PRO A 127 -8.17 5.38 -0.29
CA PRO A 127 -8.29 4.09 0.37
C PRO A 127 -9.73 3.56 0.32
N VAL A 128 -9.93 2.43 -0.36
CA VAL A 128 -11.22 1.73 -0.46
C VAL A 128 -11.09 0.26 -0.05
N ALA A 129 -12.15 -0.29 0.55
CA ALA A 129 -12.18 -1.70 0.96
C ALA A 129 -12.87 -2.57 -0.09
N ALA A 130 -12.44 -3.83 -0.21
CA ALA A 130 -13.12 -4.81 -1.05
C ALA A 130 -14.60 -4.93 -0.66
N GLY A 131 -15.49 -5.00 -1.66
CA GLY A 131 -16.93 -5.15 -1.47
C GLY A 131 -17.65 -3.88 -0.98
N GLU A 132 -16.95 -2.77 -0.79
CA GLU A 132 -17.56 -1.50 -0.43
C GLU A 132 -18.28 -0.83 -1.61
N GLU A 133 -19.43 -0.21 -1.35
CA GLU A 133 -20.14 0.57 -2.38
C GLU A 133 -19.51 1.96 -2.50
N ILE A 134 -18.94 2.24 -3.67
CA ILE A 134 -18.37 3.53 -4.05
C ILE A 134 -19.25 4.15 -5.13
N VAL A 135 -19.57 5.43 -4.97
CA VAL A 135 -20.34 6.21 -5.96
C VAL A 135 -19.44 7.32 -6.51
N ILE A 136 -19.33 7.39 -7.83
CA ILE A 136 -18.52 8.39 -8.55
C ILE A 136 -19.46 9.33 -9.28
N ARG A 137 -19.25 10.63 -9.12
CA ARG A 137 -20.02 11.70 -9.74
C ARG A 137 -19.08 12.54 -10.60
N VAL A 138 -19.46 12.77 -11.86
CA VAL A 138 -18.72 13.65 -12.78
C VAL A 138 -19.66 14.71 -13.32
N GLY A 139 -19.26 15.97 -13.27
CA GLY A 139 -20.02 17.09 -13.84
C GLY A 139 -19.10 18.15 -14.41
N GLY A 140 -19.66 19.26 -14.86
CA GLY A 140 -18.90 20.44 -15.29
C GLY A 140 -18.75 21.46 -14.17
N TRP A 141 -17.61 22.16 -14.15
CA TRP A 141 -17.31 23.22 -13.17
C TRP A 141 -18.41 24.31 -13.09
N ASN A 142 -18.94 24.71 -14.26
CA ASN A 142 -20.04 25.67 -14.38
C ASN A 142 -21.03 25.28 -15.50
N THR A 143 -22.14 26.02 -15.64
CA THR A 143 -23.18 25.77 -16.66
C THR A 143 -22.71 25.75 -18.12
N SER A 144 -21.55 26.34 -18.44
CA SER A 144 -20.96 26.36 -19.79
C SER A 144 -19.92 25.25 -20.00
N SER A 145 -19.57 24.53 -18.94
CA SER A 145 -18.58 23.45 -18.96
C SER A 145 -19.30 22.16 -19.31
N VAL A 146 -19.44 21.90 -20.61
CA VAL A 146 -20.26 20.80 -21.15
C VAL A 146 -19.50 20.10 -22.25
N GLY A 147 -19.50 18.78 -22.22
CA GLY A 147 -18.88 17.98 -23.26
C GLY A 147 -18.88 16.50 -22.96
N SER A 148 -17.86 15.82 -23.48
CA SER A 148 -17.70 14.38 -23.43
C SER A 148 -16.27 14.01 -23.06
N GLY A 149 -16.08 12.78 -22.61
CA GLY A 149 -14.76 12.27 -22.26
C GLY A 149 -14.77 10.79 -21.92
N GLU A 150 -13.66 10.34 -21.34
CA GLU A 150 -13.54 9.01 -20.75
C GLU A 150 -13.36 9.15 -19.25
N LEU A 151 -14.17 8.43 -18.47
CA LEU A 151 -13.97 8.24 -17.04
C LEU A 151 -13.03 7.04 -16.86
N VAL A 152 -11.83 7.29 -16.36
CA VAL A 152 -10.84 6.27 -16.07
C VAL A 152 -10.89 5.94 -14.58
N VAL A 153 -11.12 4.67 -14.27
CA VAL A 153 -11.09 4.11 -12.91
C VAL A 153 -9.93 3.12 -12.84
N ASP A 154 -9.00 3.36 -11.92
CA ASP A 154 -7.89 2.46 -11.61
C ASP A 154 -7.95 2.06 -10.14
N LEU A 155 -7.53 0.84 -9.82
CA LEU A 155 -7.48 0.33 -8.47
C LEU A 155 -6.17 -0.42 -8.26
N GLN A 156 -5.33 0.10 -7.36
CA GLN A 156 -4.07 -0.53 -6.98
C GLN A 156 -4.23 -1.22 -5.64
N GLY A 157 -4.17 -2.55 -5.63
CA GLY A 157 -4.26 -3.33 -4.42
C GLY A 157 -3.98 -4.82 -4.67
N PRO A 158 -3.74 -5.61 -3.60
CA PRO A 158 -3.75 -5.21 -2.20
C PRO A 158 -2.56 -4.30 -1.84
N ILE A 159 -2.65 -3.59 -0.71
CA ILE A 159 -1.51 -2.84 -0.17
C ILE A 159 -0.69 -3.79 0.72
N PRO A 160 0.65 -3.85 0.58
CA PRO A 160 1.51 -4.60 1.49
C PRO A 160 1.28 -4.23 2.97
N PRO A 161 1.64 -5.11 3.92
CA PRO A 161 1.67 -4.73 5.33
C PRO A 161 2.60 -3.52 5.53
N ILE A 162 2.26 -2.70 6.52
CA ILE A 162 3.10 -1.60 6.97
C ILE A 162 3.69 -1.92 8.34
N ASP A 163 4.73 -1.18 8.71
CA ASP A 163 5.46 -1.36 9.97
C ASP A 163 5.94 -2.81 10.18
N LEU A 164 6.32 -3.50 9.10
CA LEU A 164 6.83 -4.86 9.18
C LEU A 164 8.13 -4.86 9.99
N GLN A 165 8.12 -5.59 11.10
CA GLN A 165 9.27 -5.82 11.96
C GLN A 165 9.52 -7.31 12.06
N CYS A 166 10.78 -7.71 11.94
CA CYS A 166 11.17 -9.11 11.99
C CYS A 166 12.33 -9.31 12.95
N SER A 167 12.36 -10.48 13.59
CA SER A 167 13.45 -10.83 14.49
C SER A 167 13.70 -12.33 14.50
N VAL A 168 14.94 -12.70 14.82
CA VAL A 168 15.29 -14.07 15.20
C VAL A 168 14.91 -14.25 16.66
N VAL A 169 14.21 -15.34 16.98
CA VAL A 169 13.75 -15.70 18.32
C VAL A 169 14.13 -17.14 18.64
N PRO A 170 14.16 -17.58 19.91
CA PRO A 170 14.51 -18.97 20.25
C PRO A 170 13.66 -20.03 19.54
N ALA A 171 12.42 -19.68 19.15
CA ALA A 171 11.49 -20.56 18.45
C ALA A 171 11.61 -20.51 16.91
N GLY A 172 12.60 -19.81 16.35
CA GLY A 172 12.80 -19.64 14.91
C GLY A 172 12.88 -18.17 14.53
N VAL A 173 11.94 -17.72 13.71
CA VAL A 173 11.81 -16.31 13.31
C VAL A 173 10.45 -15.77 13.70
N SER A 174 10.33 -14.46 13.85
CA SER A 174 9.06 -13.79 14.12
C SER A 174 8.88 -12.57 13.25
N ALA A 175 7.61 -12.24 12.99
CA ALA A 175 7.21 -11.01 12.33
C ALA A 175 6.04 -10.35 13.09
N SER A 176 5.98 -9.03 13.03
CA SER A 176 4.81 -8.23 13.43
C SER A 176 4.58 -7.12 12.40
N TRP A 177 3.32 -6.77 12.17
CA TRP A 177 2.93 -5.83 11.13
C TRP A 177 1.57 -5.19 11.44
N SER A 178 1.21 -4.19 10.64
CA SER A 178 -0.12 -3.56 10.63
C SER A 178 -0.74 -3.63 9.24
N ALA A 179 -2.08 -3.75 9.20
CA ALA A 179 -2.85 -3.69 7.95
C ALA A 179 -3.29 -2.24 7.69
N PRO A 180 -2.90 -1.60 6.58
CA PRO A 180 -3.39 -0.27 6.25
C PRO A 180 -4.87 -0.28 5.82
N LEU A 181 -5.35 -1.40 5.29
CA LEU A 181 -6.74 -1.64 4.86
C LEU A 181 -7.21 -3.04 5.26
N PRO A 182 -8.54 -3.31 5.26
CA PRO A 182 -9.06 -4.65 5.49
C PRO A 182 -8.51 -5.66 4.47
N VAL A 183 -8.11 -6.84 4.95
CA VAL A 183 -7.59 -7.96 4.17
C VAL A 183 -8.43 -9.21 4.41
N ASP A 184 -8.34 -10.20 3.52
CA ASP A 184 -8.98 -11.50 3.68
C ASP A 184 -8.14 -12.47 4.53
N GLY A 185 -6.82 -12.24 4.57
CA GLY A 185 -5.87 -13.05 5.30
C GLY A 185 -4.42 -12.64 5.04
N TRP A 186 -3.49 -13.42 5.58
CA TRP A 186 -2.06 -13.23 5.38
C TRP A 186 -1.38 -14.52 4.94
N GLU A 187 -0.36 -14.39 4.12
CA GLU A 187 0.56 -15.48 3.78
C GLU A 187 1.95 -15.14 4.31
N ILE A 188 2.63 -16.15 4.88
CA ILE A 188 3.98 -16.02 5.40
C ILE A 188 4.93 -16.79 4.50
N TYR A 189 5.93 -16.11 3.96
CA TYR A 189 6.95 -16.70 3.10
C TYR A 189 8.32 -16.65 3.77
N LEU A 190 9.06 -17.75 3.68
CA LEU A 190 10.48 -17.81 4.06
C LEU A 190 11.28 -18.25 2.83
N ASP A 191 12.21 -17.42 2.38
CA ASP A 191 12.98 -17.60 1.15
C ASP A 191 12.07 -17.91 -0.06
N SER A 192 11.00 -17.13 -0.20
CA SER A 192 9.97 -17.29 -1.25
C SER A 192 9.16 -18.59 -1.20
N VAL A 193 9.26 -19.38 -0.12
CA VAL A 193 8.43 -20.56 0.12
C VAL A 193 7.31 -20.20 1.10
N LEU A 194 6.05 -20.44 0.70
CA LEU A 194 4.90 -20.29 1.59
C LEU A 194 5.00 -21.30 2.75
N ILE A 195 5.09 -20.80 3.98
CA ILE A 195 5.24 -21.61 5.19
C ILE A 195 4.04 -21.52 6.14
N ASP A 196 3.20 -20.49 6.03
CA ASP A 196 1.99 -20.37 6.84
C ASP A 196 0.92 -19.47 6.18
N VAL A 197 -0.34 -19.65 6.59
CA VAL A 197 -1.49 -18.84 6.18
C VAL A 197 -2.29 -18.46 7.42
N LEU A 198 -2.54 -17.17 7.61
CA LEU A 198 -3.19 -16.62 8.79
C LEU A 198 -4.51 -15.93 8.43
N ASP A 199 -5.41 -15.85 9.39
CA ASP A 199 -6.64 -15.08 9.23
C ASP A 199 -6.37 -13.56 9.22
N ALA A 200 -7.34 -12.80 8.72
CA ALA A 200 -7.25 -11.35 8.57
C ALA A 200 -6.91 -10.57 9.86
N THR A 201 -7.14 -11.14 11.04
CA THR A 201 -6.90 -10.45 12.33
C THR A 201 -5.47 -10.60 12.84
N ALA A 202 -4.67 -11.46 12.21
CA ALA A 202 -3.28 -11.64 12.58
C ALA A 202 -2.47 -10.34 12.41
N THR A 203 -1.71 -10.01 13.45
CA THR A 203 -0.78 -8.85 13.50
C THR A 203 0.64 -9.27 13.87
N ARG A 204 0.83 -10.57 14.09
CA ARG A 204 2.09 -11.17 14.51
C ARG A 204 2.11 -12.65 14.15
N TRP A 205 3.32 -13.16 13.96
CA TRP A 205 3.56 -14.56 13.67
C TRP A 205 4.92 -14.98 14.22
N THR A 206 5.06 -16.27 14.57
CA THR A 206 6.34 -16.86 14.98
C THR A 206 6.37 -18.31 14.51
N GLY A 207 7.47 -18.70 13.86
CA GLY A 207 7.65 -20.03 13.32
C GLY A 207 8.87 -20.10 12.39
N GLY A 208 8.87 -21.08 11.48
CA GLY A 208 9.94 -21.26 10.52
C GLY A 208 11.30 -21.63 11.16
N THR A 209 12.35 -21.58 10.36
CA THR A 209 13.72 -21.85 10.80
C THR A 209 14.51 -20.55 10.83
N ALA A 210 15.18 -20.28 11.95
CA ALA A 210 16.15 -19.19 12.05
C ALA A 210 17.28 -19.35 11.01
N PRO A 211 17.84 -18.25 10.49
CA PRO A 211 19.08 -18.30 9.72
C PRO A 211 20.19 -18.96 10.57
N GLY A 212 20.92 -19.89 9.97
CA GLY A 212 22.14 -20.42 10.56
C GLY A 212 23.27 -19.40 10.59
N ILE A 213 24.40 -19.82 11.15
CA ILE A 213 25.62 -19.01 11.22
C ILE A 213 26.11 -18.60 9.82
N GLY A 214 26.31 -17.29 9.62
CA GLY A 214 26.68 -16.70 8.33
C GLY A 214 25.62 -16.80 7.25
N GLU A 215 24.40 -17.24 7.59
CA GLU A 215 23.28 -17.36 6.67
C GLU A 215 22.39 -16.11 6.73
N GLN A 216 21.71 -15.86 5.62
CA GLN A 216 20.64 -14.87 5.55
C GLN A 216 19.35 -15.59 5.13
N ARG A 217 18.23 -15.16 5.70
CA ARG A 217 16.89 -15.60 5.32
C ARG A 217 16.05 -14.38 4.97
N LEU A 218 15.19 -14.51 3.97
CA LEU A 218 14.21 -13.49 3.62
C LEU A 218 12.85 -13.92 4.19
N LEU A 219 12.31 -13.15 5.13
CA LEU A 219 10.96 -13.36 5.67
C LEU A 219 10.03 -12.31 5.06
N CYS A 220 8.97 -12.75 4.39
CA CYS A 220 7.96 -11.88 3.79
C CYS A 220 6.59 -12.16 4.38
N VAL A 221 5.81 -11.09 4.52
CA VAL A 221 4.40 -11.15 4.93
C VAL A 221 3.57 -10.55 3.80
N ALA A 222 2.65 -11.32 3.25
CA ALA A 222 1.78 -10.90 2.16
C ALA A 222 0.36 -10.66 2.64
N ALA A 223 -0.18 -9.48 2.36
CA ALA A 223 -1.59 -9.14 2.53
C ALA A 223 -2.38 -9.78 1.38
N ILE A 224 -3.46 -10.51 1.69
CA ILE A 224 -4.37 -11.08 0.68
C ILE A 224 -5.65 -10.26 0.65
N SER A 225 -6.10 -9.85 -0.53
CA SER A 225 -7.44 -9.30 -0.71
C SER A 225 -7.93 -9.56 -2.12
N GLY A 226 -9.18 -9.99 -2.27
CA GLY A 226 -9.82 -10.12 -3.58
C GLY A 226 -9.18 -11.14 -4.51
N GLY A 227 -8.51 -12.16 -3.95
CA GLY A 227 -7.78 -13.18 -4.71
C GLY A 227 -6.41 -12.73 -5.23
N SER A 228 -5.95 -11.53 -4.87
CA SER A 228 -4.61 -11.01 -5.13
C SER A 228 -3.81 -10.88 -3.83
N SER A 229 -2.48 -10.76 -3.92
CA SER A 229 -1.62 -10.53 -2.76
C SER A 229 -0.53 -9.50 -3.02
N ALA A 230 -0.08 -8.84 -1.95
CA ALA A 230 1.04 -7.91 -1.98
C ALA A 230 1.87 -8.04 -0.70
N GLU A 231 3.19 -8.14 -0.83
CA GLU A 231 4.08 -8.48 0.27
C GLU A 231 5.08 -7.38 0.60
N ASP A 232 5.49 -7.34 1.87
CA ASP A 232 6.68 -6.65 2.34
C ASP A 232 7.62 -7.68 2.99
N CYS A 233 8.92 -7.43 2.93
CA CYS A 233 9.94 -8.39 3.32
C CYS A 233 11.03 -7.76 4.19
N CYS A 234 11.61 -8.59 5.04
CA CYS A 234 12.74 -8.26 5.89
C CYS A 234 13.83 -9.32 5.74
N THR A 235 15.09 -8.87 5.72
CA THR A 235 16.23 -9.79 5.75
C THR A 235 16.60 -10.08 7.19
N LEU A 236 16.58 -11.36 7.55
CA LEU A 236 17.05 -11.87 8.83
C LEU A 236 18.47 -12.42 8.66
N LEU A 237 19.38 -11.91 9.48
CA LEU A 237 20.75 -12.36 9.53
C LEU A 237 20.90 -13.35 10.68
N GLY A 238 21.55 -14.48 10.41
CA GLY A 238 22.07 -15.33 11.47
C GLY A 238 23.26 -14.65 12.13
N GLY A 239 23.70 -15.24 13.25
CA GLY A 239 24.95 -14.81 13.89
C GLY A 239 26.12 -14.82 12.90
N PRO A 240 27.17 -14.01 13.15
CA PRO A 240 28.36 -13.97 12.31
C PRO A 240 28.98 -15.36 12.17
N ILE A 241 29.78 -15.61 11.11
CA ILE A 241 30.32 -16.97 10.85
C ILE A 241 31.07 -17.61 12.02
N HIS A 242 31.56 -16.80 12.95
CA HIS A 242 32.24 -17.20 14.18
C HIS A 242 31.38 -17.07 15.44
N ASP A 243 30.06 -17.07 15.33
CA ASP A 243 29.15 -16.97 16.48
C ASP A 243 29.21 -18.19 17.41
N ASN A 244 29.82 -19.29 16.95
CA ASN A 244 30.10 -20.44 17.79
C ASN A 244 31.52 -20.97 17.58
N CYS A 245 31.93 -21.88 18.48
CA CYS A 245 33.28 -22.42 18.48
C CYS A 245 33.63 -23.17 17.18
N LEU A 246 32.65 -23.83 16.55
CA LEU A 246 32.86 -24.53 15.27
C LEU A 246 33.13 -23.57 14.11
N GLY A 247 32.56 -22.36 14.17
CA GLY A 247 32.73 -21.29 13.20
C GLY A 247 33.96 -20.42 13.40
N ALA A 248 34.81 -20.73 14.38
CA ALA A 248 35.92 -19.87 14.77
C ALA A 248 36.84 -19.48 13.60
N ILE A 249 37.06 -18.18 13.40
CA ILE A 249 37.93 -17.68 12.33
C ILE A 249 39.40 -17.88 12.72
N GLU A 250 40.20 -18.42 11.80
CA GLU A 250 41.64 -18.56 12.02
C GLU A 250 42.35 -17.20 11.86
N ILE A 251 43.13 -16.82 12.88
CA ILE A 251 43.85 -15.54 12.94
C ILE A 251 45.35 -15.75 13.06
N SER A 252 46.11 -14.79 12.54
CA SER A 252 47.56 -14.69 12.75
C SER A 252 47.89 -13.64 13.82
N SER A 253 49.15 -13.58 14.25
CA SER A 253 49.62 -12.50 15.12
C SER A 253 49.44 -11.13 14.44
N GLY A 254 48.89 -10.16 15.18
CA GLY A 254 48.63 -8.81 14.69
C GLY A 254 47.38 -8.24 15.34
N SER A 255 46.92 -7.09 14.82
CA SER A 255 45.62 -6.52 15.17
C SER A 255 44.57 -6.97 14.16
N ILE A 256 43.40 -7.35 14.66
CA ILE A 256 42.22 -7.66 13.86
C ILE A 256 41.05 -6.80 14.34
N ASP A 257 40.21 -6.39 13.41
CA ASP A 257 38.93 -5.77 13.73
C ASP A 257 37.91 -6.87 14.05
N PHE A 258 37.00 -6.58 14.99
CA PHE A 258 35.93 -7.49 15.38
C PHE A 258 34.63 -6.72 15.59
N ASP A 259 33.52 -7.42 15.36
CA ASP A 259 32.16 -6.90 15.53
C ASP A 259 31.28 -8.02 16.09
N THR A 260 30.68 -7.81 17.24
CA THR A 260 29.75 -8.75 17.89
C THR A 260 28.30 -8.46 17.49
N SER A 261 28.05 -7.49 16.60
CA SER A 261 26.70 -7.17 16.13
C SER A 261 26.05 -8.39 15.48
N GLY A 262 24.89 -8.78 16.00
CA GLY A 262 24.16 -9.96 15.54
C GLY A 262 24.65 -11.29 16.13
N ALA A 263 25.72 -11.29 16.94
CA ALA A 263 26.15 -12.48 17.66
C ALA A 263 25.11 -12.90 18.71
N THR A 264 24.97 -14.21 18.88
CA THR A 264 24.11 -14.84 19.87
C THR A 264 24.95 -15.40 21.00
N ASN A 265 24.31 -15.79 22.11
CA ASN A 265 25.03 -16.49 23.17
C ASN A 265 25.21 -17.93 22.73
N SER A 266 26.45 -18.38 22.63
CA SER A 266 26.76 -19.77 22.35
C SER A 266 26.30 -20.68 23.49
N SER A 267 26.10 -21.96 23.18
CA SER A 267 25.67 -22.97 24.16
C SER A 267 26.83 -23.51 25.02
N GLU A 268 28.04 -23.10 24.66
CA GLU A 268 29.30 -23.54 25.20
C GLU A 268 29.49 -22.95 26.61
N PRO A 269 29.80 -23.77 27.62
CA PRO A 269 29.93 -23.28 28.99
C PRO A 269 31.16 -22.37 29.12
N PHE A 270 30.92 -21.11 29.48
CA PHE A 270 31.97 -20.19 29.91
C PHE A 270 32.42 -20.55 31.34
N ASP A 271 33.70 -20.89 31.52
CA ASP A 271 34.31 -21.11 32.84
C ASP A 271 35.15 -19.88 33.26
N PRO A 272 34.62 -19.03 34.16
CA PRO A 272 35.34 -17.86 34.64
C PRO A 272 36.40 -18.18 35.70
N SER A 273 36.54 -19.43 36.16
CA SER A 273 37.41 -19.80 37.28
C SER A 273 38.89 -19.40 37.12
N PRO A 274 39.49 -19.42 35.92
CA PRO A 274 40.87 -18.95 35.71
C PRO A 274 41.02 -17.42 35.87
N CYS A 275 39.90 -16.68 35.78
CA CYS A 275 39.82 -15.22 35.82
C CYS A 275 39.14 -14.72 37.11
N SER A 276 39.12 -15.53 38.18
CA SER A 276 38.36 -15.22 39.40
C SER A 276 38.73 -13.90 40.08
N ALA A 277 39.90 -13.33 39.77
CA ALA A 277 40.37 -12.04 40.29
C ALA A 277 39.81 -10.82 39.53
N SER A 278 39.24 -11.00 38.33
CA SER A 278 38.78 -9.91 37.45
C SER A 278 37.26 -9.74 37.38
N LEU A 279 36.47 -10.52 38.16
CA LEU A 279 35.00 -10.50 38.13
C LEU A 279 34.43 -10.51 36.69
N PRO A 280 34.81 -11.48 35.84
CA PRO A 280 34.24 -11.56 34.50
C PRO A 280 32.72 -11.66 34.62
N GLY A 281 32.00 -10.79 33.88
CA GLY A 281 30.55 -10.87 33.78
C GLY A 281 30.10 -12.13 33.03
N ASP A 282 28.84 -12.16 32.62
CA ASP A 282 28.38 -13.19 31.70
C ASP A 282 28.99 -12.95 30.31
N LEU A 283 29.53 -14.00 29.68
CA LEU A 283 29.95 -13.96 28.29
C LEU A 283 28.69 -14.08 27.41
N VAL A 284 28.32 -12.98 26.76
CA VAL A 284 27.11 -12.88 25.94
C VAL A 284 27.47 -12.33 24.56
N GLN A 285 26.72 -12.73 23.53
CA GLN A 285 26.94 -12.32 22.13
C GLN A 285 28.40 -12.58 21.70
N ASP A 286 28.84 -13.81 21.91
CA ASP A 286 30.23 -14.19 21.81
C ASP A 286 30.63 -14.57 20.38
N ILE A 287 31.86 -14.19 20.03
CA ILE A 287 32.47 -14.52 18.74
C ILE A 287 33.79 -15.25 18.95
N TRP A 288 34.08 -16.20 18.07
CA TRP A 288 35.12 -17.19 18.25
C TRP A 288 36.27 -16.99 17.25
N TYR A 289 37.48 -17.00 17.78
CA TYR A 289 38.69 -16.97 16.97
C TYR A 289 39.57 -18.16 17.33
N ARG A 290 40.24 -18.74 16.32
CA ARG A 290 41.24 -19.78 16.51
C ARG A 290 42.61 -19.26 16.14
N TRP A 291 43.57 -19.47 17.01
CA TRP A 291 44.96 -19.11 16.78
C TRP A 291 45.87 -20.30 17.08
N ILE A 292 46.86 -20.52 16.20
CA ILE A 292 47.86 -21.56 16.38
C ILE A 292 49.16 -20.90 16.82
N SER A 293 49.69 -21.32 17.98
CA SER A 293 50.96 -20.78 18.47
C SER A 293 52.11 -21.11 17.52
N PRO A 294 52.90 -20.12 17.06
CA PRO A 294 54.04 -20.37 16.18
C PRO A 294 55.23 -20.99 16.93
N GLY A 295 55.21 -21.04 18.28
CA GLY A 295 56.27 -21.61 19.10
C GLY A 295 55.96 -21.63 20.59
N ASN A 296 56.96 -21.97 21.42
CA ASN A 296 56.84 -21.97 22.87
C ASN A 296 57.03 -20.54 23.42
N GLY A 297 56.18 -20.12 24.36
CA GLY A 297 56.27 -18.81 24.99
C GLY A 297 54.97 -18.39 25.68
N SER A 298 54.84 -17.08 25.90
CA SER A 298 53.62 -16.44 26.40
C SER A 298 52.91 -15.70 25.27
N VAL A 299 51.58 -15.70 25.27
CA VAL A 299 50.76 -14.89 24.38
C VAL A 299 50.12 -13.73 25.17
N GLN A 300 49.96 -12.58 24.53
CA GLN A 300 49.16 -11.47 25.04
C GLN A 300 48.00 -11.25 24.08
N ILE A 301 46.78 -11.29 24.61
CA ILE A 301 45.54 -10.95 23.91
C ILE A 301 44.97 -9.72 24.61
N SER A 302 44.52 -8.73 23.86
CA SER A 302 44.03 -7.47 24.43
C SER A 302 43.04 -6.80 23.48
N THR A 303 41.90 -6.39 24.03
CA THR A 303 40.91 -5.51 23.40
C THR A 303 41.07 -4.04 23.85
N CYS A 304 42.00 -3.77 24.78
CA CYS A 304 42.19 -2.46 25.38
C CYS A 304 42.44 -1.38 24.33
N SER A 305 41.73 -0.25 24.46
CA SER A 305 41.81 0.92 23.57
C SER A 305 41.38 0.67 22.11
N MET A 306 40.87 -0.53 21.81
CA MET A 306 40.38 -0.93 20.48
C MET A 306 38.87 -1.19 20.48
N ALA A 307 38.33 -1.73 21.57
CA ALA A 307 36.88 -1.90 21.74
C ALA A 307 36.20 -0.59 22.19
N THR A 308 34.99 -0.35 21.71
CA THR A 308 34.13 0.77 22.11
C THR A 308 33.10 0.40 23.19
N PHE A 309 33.14 -0.85 23.67
CA PHE A 309 32.23 -1.42 24.65
C PHE A 309 33.01 -2.32 25.63
N ASP A 310 32.35 -2.76 26.70
CA ASP A 310 32.95 -3.63 27.72
C ASP A 310 33.12 -5.05 27.19
N THR A 311 34.31 -5.62 27.31
CA THR A 311 34.65 -6.96 26.81
C THR A 311 35.05 -7.84 27.98
N THR A 312 34.45 -9.04 28.07
CA THR A 312 34.80 -10.08 29.06
C THR A 312 35.65 -11.17 28.43
#